data_AF-A0A3D0KVD6-F1
#
_entry.id   AF-A0A3D0KVD6-F1
#
_cell.length_a   1.000
_cell.length_b   1.000
_cell.length_c   1.000
_cell.angle_alpha   90.00
_cell.angle_beta   90.00
_cell.angle_gamma   90.00
#
_symmetry.space_group_name_H-M   'P 1'
#
loop_
_entity.id
_entity.type
_entity.pdbx_description
1 polymer ?
#
loop_
_entity_poly.entity_id
_entity_poly.type
_entity_poly.pdbx_seq_one_letter_code
_entity_poly.pdbx_strand_id
1 'polypeptide(L)'
;MISRLLIVSGVVLGLLLGFVGQAVAADHAVILMYHRFGEDRFPSTNVRLTQFEDHLQVLAQGDYTVLPLDDIVARLQSGTPLPDRTVGITIDDAYLSVYDEAFPRLQAYGFTATVFVATQPVDRGLRGYMSWDQLRELQAAGFGIGSQTRTHPHMHRLSADQNRDELEVSNSRFIAELGMRPDLFAYPYGEYSLSVIDAVRDAGFIAAFGQHSGIAHGYDGFFELPRFAMNEQYGSRDRLELAINGLPLKVDQIVPEDVVLTDNPPAYGFTLSADMDQERQLRCFNSNYGKLDVAILGKRAEIRMPGPLSGPRAKVNCTMPGPEGRWRWFGRQFLPE
;
A
#
# COMPACT_ATOMS: atom_id res chain seq x y z
N MET A 1 -18.57 55.44 59.79
CA MET A 1 -19.41 54.81 58.76
C MET A 1 -18.80 55.06 57.39
N ILE A 2 -17.91 54.16 56.93
CA ILE A 2 -17.42 54.13 55.54
C ILE A 2 -17.29 52.64 55.20
N SER A 3 -18.24 52.10 54.44
CA SER A 3 -18.24 50.70 53.99
C SER A 3 -17.58 50.61 52.62
N ARG A 4 -16.57 49.74 52.49
CA ARG A 4 -15.81 49.50 51.26
C ARG A 4 -16.61 48.62 50.29
N LEU A 5 -16.73 49.08 49.06
CA LEU A 5 -17.28 48.34 47.93
C LEU A 5 -16.21 47.37 47.38
N LEU A 6 -16.48 46.07 47.40
CA LEU A 6 -15.67 45.03 46.76
C LEU A 6 -16.17 44.83 45.33
N ILE A 7 -15.34 45.15 44.34
CA ILE A 7 -15.55 44.83 42.93
C ILE A 7 -15.00 43.42 42.69
N VAL A 8 -15.88 42.47 42.36
CA VAL A 8 -15.48 41.13 41.92
C VAL A 8 -15.40 41.15 40.40
N SER A 9 -14.18 41.09 39.87
CA SER A 9 -13.92 40.91 38.43
C SER A 9 -14.17 39.44 38.06
N GLY A 10 -15.25 39.18 37.30
CA GLY A 10 -15.53 37.87 36.72
C GLY A 10 -14.64 37.63 35.48
N VAL A 11 -13.80 36.60 35.54
CA VAL A 11 -13.08 36.08 34.37
C VAL A 11 -14.02 35.17 33.60
N VAL A 12 -14.42 35.55 32.39
CA VAL A 12 -15.16 34.70 31.46
C VAL A 12 -14.15 33.78 30.77
N LEU A 13 -14.10 32.51 31.21
CA LEU A 13 -13.33 31.46 30.57
C LEU A 13 -14.12 30.95 29.35
N GLY A 14 -13.75 31.40 28.15
CA GLY A 14 -14.33 30.92 26.90
C GLY A 14 -13.89 29.48 26.62
N LEU A 15 -14.84 28.54 26.69
CA LEU A 15 -14.66 27.18 26.17
C LEU A 15 -14.62 27.24 24.63
N LEU A 16 -13.42 27.11 24.06
CA LEU A 16 -13.23 26.74 22.67
C LEU A 16 -13.62 25.26 22.52
N LEU A 17 -14.90 25.00 22.26
CA LEU A 17 -15.35 23.72 21.72
C LEU A 17 -14.83 23.62 20.29
N GLY A 18 -13.67 22.98 20.13
CA GLY A 18 -13.20 22.56 18.82
C GLY A 18 -14.24 21.63 18.21
N PHE A 19 -14.71 21.95 17.00
CA PHE A 19 -15.47 21.03 16.18
C PHE A 19 -14.53 19.88 15.79
N VAL A 20 -14.56 18.78 16.56
CA VAL A 20 -14.08 17.50 16.07
C VAL A 20 -15.11 17.07 15.04
N GLY A 21 -14.84 17.35 13.76
CA GLY A 21 -15.62 16.79 12.66
C GLY A 21 -15.69 15.27 12.87
N GLN A 22 -16.91 14.72 12.87
CA GLN A 22 -17.07 13.27 12.97
C GLN A 22 -16.39 12.65 11.75
N ALA A 23 -15.20 12.07 11.95
CA ALA A 23 -14.55 11.28 10.93
C ALA A 23 -15.53 10.20 10.48
N VAL A 24 -15.89 10.21 9.20
CA VAL A 24 -16.74 9.16 8.62
C VAL A 24 -15.97 7.86 8.75
N ALA A 25 -16.59 6.87 9.40
CA ALA A 25 -16.02 5.55 9.60
C ALA A 25 -15.87 4.81 8.26
N ALA A 26 -14.68 4.33 7.96
CA ALA A 26 -14.33 3.53 6.79
C ALA A 26 -13.70 2.19 7.20
N ASP A 27 -13.84 1.20 6.31
CA ASP A 27 -13.30 -0.16 6.42
C ASP A 27 -12.12 -0.40 5.45
N HIS A 28 -11.49 0.68 4.99
CA HIS A 28 -10.50 0.65 3.92
C HIS A 28 -9.47 1.79 4.01
N ALA A 29 -8.35 1.60 3.33
CA ALA A 29 -7.28 2.59 3.20
C ALA A 29 -6.61 2.51 1.81
N VAL A 30 -6.05 3.63 1.37
CA VAL A 30 -5.19 3.67 0.19
C VAL A 30 -3.74 3.54 0.63
N ILE A 31 -2.97 2.66 -0.02
CA ILE A 31 -1.56 2.47 0.31
C ILE A 31 -0.73 2.91 -0.89
N LEU A 32 0.15 3.88 -0.66
CA LEU A 32 1.09 4.41 -1.63
C LEU A 32 2.42 3.66 -1.52
N MET A 33 3.06 3.41 -2.65
CA MET A 33 4.36 2.74 -2.72
C MET A 33 5.35 3.57 -3.52
N TYR A 34 6.46 3.92 -2.89
CA TYR A 34 7.63 4.58 -3.47
C TYR A 34 8.85 3.66 -3.39
N HIS A 35 9.97 4.05 -4.01
CA HIS A 35 11.25 3.34 -3.90
C HIS A 35 12.40 4.36 -3.75
N ARG A 36 12.67 5.16 -4.79
CA ARG A 36 13.72 6.20 -4.81
C ARG A 36 13.14 7.61 -4.94
N PHE A 37 13.93 8.59 -4.54
CA PHE A 37 13.55 10.01 -4.56
C PHE A 37 14.65 10.86 -5.21
N GLY A 38 14.33 11.56 -6.30
CA GLY A 38 15.27 12.46 -6.99
C GLY A 38 16.38 11.77 -7.79
N GLU A 39 16.31 10.46 -8.00
CA GLU A 39 17.26 9.66 -8.76
C GLU A 39 16.80 9.42 -10.20
N ASP A 40 16.80 10.48 -11.03
CA ASP A 40 16.26 10.48 -12.41
C ASP A 40 16.86 9.43 -13.36
N ARG A 41 17.97 8.78 -12.98
CA ARG A 41 18.54 7.64 -13.70
C ARG A 41 17.63 6.40 -13.68
N PHE A 42 16.72 6.28 -12.71
CA PHE A 42 15.89 5.10 -12.49
C PHE A 42 14.37 5.42 -12.54
N PRO A 43 13.85 5.98 -13.64
CA PRO A 43 12.53 6.60 -13.69
C PRO A 43 11.36 5.65 -13.37
N SER A 44 11.53 4.33 -13.56
CA SER A 44 10.52 3.32 -13.22
C SER A 44 10.38 3.05 -11.71
N THR A 45 11.38 3.43 -10.91
CA THR A 45 11.46 3.24 -9.45
C THR A 45 11.83 4.53 -8.71
N ASN A 46 11.78 5.67 -9.40
CA ASN A 46 12.08 6.98 -8.85
C ASN A 46 10.84 7.85 -8.90
N VAL A 47 10.60 8.65 -7.87
CA VAL A 47 9.72 9.81 -7.95
C VAL A 47 10.58 11.08 -7.96
N ARG A 48 10.21 12.07 -8.78
CA ARG A 48 10.90 13.37 -8.75
C ARG A 48 10.61 14.05 -7.42
N LEU A 49 11.59 14.81 -6.89
CA LEU A 49 11.37 15.54 -5.63
C LEU A 49 10.22 16.53 -5.71
N THR A 50 10.00 17.16 -6.87
CA THR A 50 8.84 18.03 -7.09
C THR A 50 7.52 17.28 -7.04
N GLN A 51 7.46 16.08 -7.62
CA GLN A 51 6.26 15.22 -7.53
C GLN A 51 6.01 14.79 -6.09
N PHE A 52 7.05 14.40 -5.37
CA PHE A 52 6.89 13.99 -3.97
C PHE A 52 6.44 15.15 -3.08
N GLU A 53 6.99 16.35 -3.26
CA GLU A 53 6.56 17.55 -2.55
C GLU A 53 5.07 17.86 -2.83
N ASP A 54 4.64 17.78 -4.10
CA ASP A 54 3.22 17.93 -4.46
C ASP A 54 2.35 16.88 -3.75
N HIS A 55 2.83 15.64 -3.60
CA HIS A 55 2.11 14.58 -2.90
C HIS A 55 1.92 14.92 -1.42
N LEU A 56 2.97 15.38 -0.75
CA LEU A 56 2.92 15.76 0.66
C LEU A 56 1.96 16.95 0.87
N GLN A 57 2.00 17.95 -0.01
CA GLN A 57 1.08 19.09 0.06
C GLN A 57 -0.37 18.68 -0.11
N VAL A 58 -0.68 17.80 -1.07
CA VAL A 58 -2.05 17.28 -1.26
C VAL A 58 -2.54 16.55 -0.01
N LEU A 59 -1.71 15.68 0.57
CA LEU A 59 -2.06 14.93 1.78
C LEU A 59 -2.23 15.82 3.00
N ALA A 60 -1.45 16.89 3.13
CA ALA A 60 -1.50 17.79 4.28
C ALA A 60 -2.62 18.85 4.21
N GLN A 61 -3.04 19.25 3.01
CA GLN A 61 -4.03 20.30 2.80
C GLN A 61 -5.44 19.76 2.52
N GLY A 62 -5.56 18.50 2.10
CA GLY A 62 -6.84 17.85 1.83
C GLY A 62 -7.47 17.18 3.04
N ASP A 63 -8.62 16.55 2.84
CA ASP A 63 -9.35 15.79 3.86
C ASP A 63 -8.78 14.37 4.05
N TYR A 64 -7.45 14.22 3.98
CA TYR A 64 -6.76 12.92 4.08
C TYR A 64 -6.22 12.70 5.49
N THR A 65 -6.24 11.45 5.94
CA THR A 65 -5.58 11.06 7.19
C THR A 65 -4.41 10.13 6.88
N VAL A 66 -3.18 10.60 7.06
CA VAL A 66 -2.00 9.74 6.96
C VAL A 66 -1.82 9.00 8.28
N LEU A 67 -1.83 7.67 8.25
CA LEU A 67 -1.63 6.83 9.44
C LEU A 67 -0.44 5.87 9.26
N PRO A 68 0.24 5.50 10.36
CA PRO A 68 1.19 4.39 10.37
C PRO A 68 0.57 3.11 9.77
N LEU A 69 1.33 2.40 8.95
CA LEU A 69 0.80 1.25 8.20
C LEU A 69 0.37 0.10 9.10
N ASP A 70 1.08 -0.11 10.21
CA ASP A 70 0.75 -1.07 11.25
C ASP A 70 -0.59 -0.75 11.93
N ASP A 71 -0.86 0.52 12.25
CA ASP A 71 -2.18 0.95 12.76
C ASP A 71 -3.28 0.71 11.72
N ILE A 72 -3.03 1.03 10.44
CA ILE A 72 -3.97 0.74 9.36
C ILE A 72 -4.29 -0.76 9.31
N VAL A 73 -3.28 -1.62 9.23
CA VAL A 73 -3.46 -3.07 9.13
C VAL A 73 -4.18 -3.62 10.36
N ALA A 74 -3.78 -3.22 11.57
CA ALA A 74 -4.39 -3.68 12.81
C ALA A 74 -5.87 -3.30 12.91
N ARG A 75 -6.24 -2.08 12.46
CA ARG A 75 -7.63 -1.63 12.43
C ARG A 75 -8.45 -2.38 11.41
N LEU A 76 -7.92 -2.58 10.21
CA LEU A 76 -8.57 -3.39 9.17
C LEU A 76 -8.82 -4.83 9.66
N GLN A 77 -7.84 -5.46 10.31
CA GLN A 77 -7.98 -6.83 10.84
C GLN A 77 -8.96 -6.94 12.01
N SER A 78 -8.99 -5.94 12.89
CA SER A 78 -9.89 -5.92 14.05
C SER A 78 -11.30 -5.43 13.74
N GLY A 79 -11.54 -4.89 12.54
CA GLY A 79 -12.79 -4.20 12.19
C GLY A 79 -12.95 -2.85 12.90
N THR A 80 -11.88 -2.31 13.48
CA THR A 80 -11.88 -0.96 14.04
C THR A 80 -11.97 0.05 12.90
N PRO A 81 -12.93 1.00 12.91
CA PRO A 81 -13.05 1.95 11.82
C PRO A 81 -11.81 2.84 11.64
N LEU A 82 -11.50 3.10 10.38
CA LEU A 82 -10.56 4.12 9.94
C LEU A 82 -11.31 5.43 9.64
N PRO A 83 -10.65 6.60 9.74
CA PRO A 83 -11.16 7.79 9.08
C PRO A 83 -11.31 7.56 7.57
N ASP A 84 -12.35 8.10 6.94
CA ASP A 84 -12.42 8.14 5.48
C ASP A 84 -11.17 8.82 4.89
N ARG A 85 -10.78 8.40 3.68
CA ARG A 85 -9.56 8.86 3.00
C ARG A 85 -8.28 8.65 3.82
N THR A 86 -8.23 7.55 4.57
CA THR A 86 -6.99 7.10 5.21
C THR A 86 -5.95 6.67 4.16
N VAL A 87 -4.72 7.15 4.32
CA VAL A 87 -3.59 6.86 3.44
C VAL A 87 -2.41 6.30 4.25
N GLY A 88 -1.87 5.17 3.80
CA GLY A 88 -0.59 4.63 4.27
C GLY A 88 0.52 4.89 3.25
N ILE A 89 1.71 5.28 3.71
CA ILE A 89 2.89 5.51 2.86
C ILE A 89 3.89 4.40 3.08
N THR A 90 4.31 3.75 1.99
CA THR A 90 5.29 2.68 1.99
C THR A 90 6.43 2.96 1.03
N ILE A 91 7.62 2.48 1.37
CA ILE A 91 8.83 2.69 0.58
C ILE A 91 9.60 1.37 0.54
N ASP A 92 9.87 0.87 -0.67
CA ASP A 92 10.55 -0.42 -0.86
C ASP A 92 12.07 -0.23 -1.01
N ASP A 93 12.81 -1.32 -0.82
CA ASP A 93 14.24 -1.54 -1.10
C ASP A 93 15.26 -0.85 -0.18
N ALA A 94 14.86 0.10 0.66
CA ALA A 94 15.75 0.83 1.58
C ALA A 94 16.92 1.59 0.90
N TYR A 95 16.65 2.23 -0.25
CA TYR A 95 17.63 3.09 -0.90
C TYR A 95 18.05 4.28 -0.04
N LEU A 96 19.26 4.78 -0.25
CA LEU A 96 19.80 5.90 0.52
C LEU A 96 19.00 7.20 0.32
N SER A 97 18.40 7.42 -0.85
CA SER A 97 17.51 8.57 -1.09
C SER A 97 16.27 8.60 -0.19
N VAL A 98 15.88 7.45 0.40
CA VAL A 98 14.84 7.42 1.43
C VAL A 98 15.27 8.22 2.67
N TYR A 99 16.51 8.01 3.13
CA TYR A 99 17.07 8.72 4.27
C TYR A 99 17.36 10.18 3.94
N ASP A 100 18.02 10.43 2.81
CA ASP A 100 18.51 11.77 2.47
C ASP A 100 17.37 12.72 2.07
N GLU A 101 16.33 12.21 1.39
CA GLU A 101 15.30 13.06 0.79
C GLU A 101 13.91 12.85 1.37
N ALA A 102 13.44 11.61 1.48
CA ALA A 102 12.05 11.34 1.88
C ALA A 102 11.84 11.54 3.39
N PHE A 103 12.75 11.01 4.21
CA PHE A 103 12.68 11.04 5.66
C PHE A 103 12.51 12.47 6.23
N PRO A 104 13.41 13.44 5.96
CA PRO A 104 13.28 14.80 6.50
C PRO A 104 12.02 15.52 6.01
N ARG A 105 11.56 15.24 4.77
CA ARG A 105 10.35 15.86 4.21
C ARG A 105 9.10 15.31 4.86
N LEU A 106 8.99 14.00 5.02
CA LEU A 106 7.85 13.38 5.73
C LEU A 106 7.75 13.91 7.16
N GLN A 107 8.88 14.03 7.87
CA GLN A 107 8.90 14.60 9.22
C GLN A 107 8.43 16.06 9.25
N ALA A 108 8.81 16.88 8.26
CA ALA A 108 8.36 18.28 8.19
C ALA A 108 6.83 18.42 8.07
N TYR A 109 6.16 17.41 7.52
CA TYR A 109 4.70 17.33 7.43
C TYR A 109 4.06 16.55 8.60
N GLY A 110 4.85 16.02 9.54
CA GLY A 110 4.35 15.17 10.62
C GLY A 110 3.89 13.79 10.17
N PHE A 111 4.32 13.34 8.99
CA PHE A 111 3.99 12.04 8.43
C PHE A 111 5.08 11.00 8.72
N THR A 112 4.66 9.75 8.77
CA THR A 112 5.54 8.58 8.85
C THR A 112 5.34 7.70 7.62
N ALA A 113 6.33 6.90 7.28
CA ALA A 113 6.22 5.83 6.29
C ALA A 113 6.70 4.50 6.86
N THR A 114 6.33 3.40 6.20
CA THR A 114 6.94 2.09 6.44
C THR A 114 7.97 1.79 5.36
N VAL A 115 9.21 1.51 5.75
CA VAL A 115 10.27 1.09 4.82
C VAL A 115 10.36 -0.44 4.81
N PHE A 116 10.12 -1.05 3.66
CA PHE A 116 10.34 -2.48 3.44
C PHE A 116 11.79 -2.71 3.03
N VAL A 117 12.51 -3.54 3.79
CA VAL A 117 13.97 -3.67 3.66
C VAL A 117 14.33 -5.07 3.16
N ALA A 118 15.07 -5.14 2.05
CA ALA A 118 15.84 -6.33 1.69
C ALA A 118 17.15 -6.31 2.48
N THR A 119 17.41 -7.33 3.31
CA THR A 119 18.48 -7.24 4.33
C THR A 119 19.88 -7.35 3.75
N GLN A 120 20.10 -8.14 2.69
CA GLN A 120 21.43 -8.39 2.14
C GLN A 120 22.07 -7.14 1.48
N PRO A 121 21.35 -6.31 0.70
CA PRO A 121 21.90 -5.03 0.21
C PRO A 121 22.44 -4.12 1.32
N VAL A 122 21.70 -4.02 2.44
CA VAL A 122 22.10 -3.25 3.63
C VAL A 122 23.31 -3.88 4.32
N ASP A 123 23.29 -5.20 4.54
CA ASP A 123 24.40 -5.95 5.15
C ASP A 123 25.71 -5.85 4.38
N ARG A 124 25.63 -5.86 3.05
CA ARG A 124 26.79 -5.75 2.18
C ARG A 124 27.29 -4.31 2.05
N GLY A 125 26.59 -3.33 2.62
CA GLY A 125 26.91 -1.91 2.46
C GLY A 125 26.93 -1.51 0.98
N LEU A 126 25.98 -2.01 0.18
CA LEU A 126 25.93 -1.67 -1.24
C LEU A 126 25.76 -0.17 -1.40
N ARG A 127 26.55 0.42 -2.31
CA ARG A 127 26.47 1.87 -2.58
C ARG A 127 25.05 2.24 -3.02
N GLY A 128 24.47 3.24 -2.34
CA GLY A 128 23.13 3.74 -2.63
C GLY A 128 22.01 3.06 -1.83
N TYR A 129 22.35 2.24 -0.84
CA TYR A 129 21.41 1.73 0.17
C TYR A 129 21.69 2.37 1.52
N MET A 130 20.66 2.43 2.37
CA MET A 130 20.81 2.84 3.77
C MET A 130 21.69 1.84 4.55
N SER A 131 22.26 2.30 5.66
CA SER A 131 22.88 1.45 6.67
C SER A 131 21.87 1.02 7.73
N TRP A 132 22.24 0.03 8.56
CA TRP A 132 21.45 -0.34 9.73
C TRP A 132 21.33 0.78 10.76
N ASP A 133 22.35 1.63 10.91
CA ASP A 133 22.27 2.80 11.79
C ASP A 133 21.21 3.79 11.31
N GLN A 134 21.14 4.06 10.01
CA GLN A 134 20.10 4.90 9.44
C GLN A 134 18.71 4.29 9.62
N LEU A 135 18.56 2.96 9.48
CA LEU A 135 17.29 2.28 9.76
C LEU A 135 16.88 2.38 11.24
N ARG A 136 17.84 2.35 12.19
CA ARG A 136 17.57 2.59 13.62
C ARG A 136 17.12 4.02 13.87
N GLU A 137 17.70 5.00 13.18
CA GLU A 137 17.27 6.40 13.29
C GLU A 137 15.84 6.60 12.79
N LEU A 138 15.47 5.96 11.66
CA LEU A 138 14.09 5.93 11.18
C LEU A 138 13.15 5.30 12.21
N GLN A 139 13.49 4.13 12.76
CA GLN A 139 12.70 3.45 13.79
C GLN A 139 12.51 4.32 15.03
N ALA A 140 13.58 4.96 15.52
CA ALA A 140 13.53 5.86 16.67
C ALA A 140 12.67 7.11 16.41
N ALA A 141 12.55 7.54 15.15
CA ALA A 141 11.67 8.62 14.72
C ALA A 141 10.21 8.18 14.47
N GLY A 142 9.87 6.91 14.72
CA GLY A 142 8.52 6.37 14.58
C GLY A 142 8.17 5.87 13.18
N PHE A 143 9.15 5.71 12.28
CA PHE A 143 8.92 5.06 10.98
C PHE A 143 8.78 3.55 11.16
N GLY A 144 7.85 2.95 10.42
CA GLY A 144 7.68 1.51 10.39
C GLY A 144 8.83 0.85 9.62
N ILE A 145 9.23 -0.35 10.05
CA ILE A 145 10.19 -1.18 9.32
C ILE A 145 9.51 -2.50 8.97
N GLY A 146 9.45 -2.79 7.66
CA GLY A 146 8.89 -4.00 7.07
C GLY A 146 9.98 -4.90 6.46
N SER A 147 9.66 -6.17 6.21
CA SER A 147 10.57 -7.11 5.54
C SER A 147 10.31 -7.17 4.04
N GLN A 148 11.37 -7.28 3.24
CA GLN A 148 11.31 -7.51 1.80
C GLN A 148 12.31 -8.61 1.39
N THR A 149 12.32 -9.71 2.15
CA THR A 149 13.25 -10.85 2.04
C THR A 149 14.71 -10.53 2.37
N ARG A 150 15.59 -11.52 2.18
CA ARG A 150 17.03 -11.35 2.33
C ARG A 150 17.65 -10.78 1.06
N THR A 151 17.42 -11.41 -0.09
CA THR A 151 18.15 -11.13 -1.34
C THR A 151 17.32 -10.46 -2.44
N HIS A 152 16.04 -10.17 -2.18
CA HIS A 152 15.08 -9.63 -3.14
C HIS A 152 14.84 -10.54 -4.38
N PRO A 153 14.52 -11.83 -4.22
CA PRO A 153 14.36 -12.76 -5.34
C PRO A 153 12.93 -12.73 -5.94
N HIS A 154 12.79 -13.30 -7.14
CA HIS A 154 11.49 -13.70 -7.67
C HIS A 154 10.96 -14.94 -6.91
N MET A 155 10.29 -14.73 -5.78
CA MET A 155 9.95 -15.79 -4.81
C MET A 155 9.16 -16.96 -5.42
N HIS A 156 8.23 -16.69 -6.35
CA HIS A 156 7.44 -17.75 -7.02
C HIS A 156 8.29 -18.74 -7.84
N ARG A 157 9.54 -18.37 -8.17
CA ARG A 157 10.50 -19.21 -8.92
C ARG A 157 11.44 -20.00 -8.03
N LEU A 158 11.38 -19.77 -6.72
CA LEU A 158 12.21 -20.46 -5.75
C LEU A 158 11.51 -21.73 -5.25
N SER A 159 12.31 -22.70 -4.80
CA SER A 159 11.76 -23.84 -4.06
C SER A 159 11.22 -23.39 -2.70
N ALA A 160 10.38 -24.21 -2.07
CA ALA A 160 9.86 -23.94 -0.73
C ALA A 160 10.98 -23.71 0.29
N ASP A 161 12.07 -24.50 0.23
CA ASP A 161 13.20 -24.36 1.15
C ASP A 161 14.01 -23.10 0.89
N GLN A 162 14.14 -22.67 -0.36
CA GLN A 162 14.80 -21.40 -0.70
C GLN A 162 13.97 -20.20 -0.20
N ASN A 163 12.64 -20.23 -0.37
CA ASN A 163 11.76 -19.20 0.18
C ASN A 163 11.82 -19.17 1.71
N ARG A 164 11.90 -20.34 2.36
CA ARG A 164 12.08 -20.43 3.82
C ARG A 164 13.40 -19.78 4.28
N ASP A 165 14.51 -20.09 3.61
CA ASP A 165 15.83 -19.47 3.92
C ASP A 165 15.78 -17.95 3.78
N GLU A 166 15.17 -17.44 2.71
CA GLU A 166 15.00 -15.99 2.49
C GLU A 166 14.28 -15.29 3.65
N LEU A 167 13.23 -15.92 4.17
CA LEU A 167 12.40 -15.38 5.24
C LEU A 167 13.06 -15.55 6.62
N GLU A 168 13.60 -16.73 6.93
CA GLU A 168 14.22 -17.01 8.23
C GLU A 168 15.50 -16.20 8.45
N VAL A 169 16.34 -16.08 7.42
CA VAL A 169 17.59 -15.32 7.51
C VAL A 169 17.30 -13.82 7.61
N SER A 170 16.34 -13.30 6.84
CA SER A 170 15.95 -11.88 6.96
C SER A 170 15.33 -11.57 8.33
N ASN A 171 14.43 -12.42 8.84
CA ASN A 171 13.85 -12.28 10.17
C ASN A 171 14.92 -12.27 11.28
N SER A 172 15.85 -13.22 11.24
CA SER A 172 16.96 -13.30 12.19
C SER A 172 17.82 -12.03 12.13
N ARG A 173 18.00 -11.48 10.93
CA ARG A 173 18.78 -10.26 10.74
C ARG A 173 18.12 -9.02 11.34
N PHE A 174 16.81 -8.85 11.14
CA PHE A 174 16.08 -7.76 11.78
C PHE A 174 16.11 -7.84 13.30
N ILE A 175 15.98 -9.04 13.88
CA ILE A 175 16.08 -9.23 15.33
C ILE A 175 17.46 -8.80 15.83
N ALA A 176 18.53 -9.18 15.12
CA ALA A 176 19.90 -8.84 15.49
C ALA A 176 20.17 -7.32 15.40
N GLU A 177 19.64 -6.64 14.39
CA GLU A 177 19.96 -5.23 14.12
C GLU A 177 19.01 -4.24 14.79
N LEU A 178 17.72 -4.57 14.85
CA LEU A 178 16.65 -3.68 15.30
C LEU A 178 15.92 -4.20 16.55
N GLY A 179 16.29 -5.36 17.08
CA GLY A 179 15.66 -5.96 18.26
C GLY A 179 14.23 -6.46 18.04
N MET A 180 13.75 -6.49 16.79
CA MET A 180 12.39 -6.89 16.42
C MET A 180 12.36 -7.67 15.11
N ARG A 181 11.35 -8.52 14.94
CA ARG A 181 10.97 -9.08 13.63
C ARG A 181 9.83 -8.23 13.06
N PRO A 182 9.93 -7.71 11.83
CA PRO A 182 8.83 -6.98 11.20
C PRO A 182 7.56 -7.81 11.06
N ASP A 183 6.40 -7.26 11.40
CA ASP A 183 5.11 -7.93 11.20
C ASP A 183 4.58 -7.85 9.77
N LEU A 184 5.06 -6.85 9.02
CA LEU A 184 4.61 -6.53 7.67
C LEU A 184 5.64 -6.94 6.62
N PHE A 185 5.16 -7.46 5.49
CA PHE A 185 6.00 -7.97 4.41
C PHE A 185 5.65 -7.38 3.04
N ALA A 186 6.62 -6.99 2.22
CA ALA A 186 6.37 -6.65 0.82
C ALA A 186 7.01 -7.70 -0.10
N TYR A 187 6.24 -8.23 -1.05
CA TYR A 187 6.79 -9.17 -2.03
C TYR A 187 7.75 -8.43 -2.98
N PRO A 188 8.98 -8.91 -3.18
CA PRO A 188 9.85 -8.42 -4.24
C PRO A 188 9.10 -8.37 -5.57
N TYR A 189 9.18 -7.23 -6.26
CA TYR A 189 8.47 -6.97 -7.53
C TYR A 189 6.92 -7.07 -7.46
N GLY A 190 6.34 -7.22 -6.27
CA GLY A 190 4.92 -7.50 -6.07
C GLY A 190 4.50 -8.88 -6.56
N GLU A 191 5.44 -9.82 -6.63
CA GLU A 191 5.23 -11.16 -7.19
C GLU A 191 5.06 -12.19 -6.09
N TYR A 192 3.98 -12.96 -6.16
CA TYR A 192 3.67 -14.02 -5.22
C TYR A 192 2.95 -15.17 -5.95
N SER A 193 2.82 -16.28 -5.25
CA SER A 193 1.98 -17.43 -5.58
C SER A 193 1.28 -17.88 -4.30
N LEU A 194 0.33 -18.81 -4.39
CA LEU A 194 -0.34 -19.33 -3.18
C LEU A 194 0.66 -19.99 -2.22
N SER A 195 1.64 -20.74 -2.75
CA SER A 195 2.70 -21.35 -1.94
C SER A 195 3.63 -20.33 -1.28
N VAL A 196 3.88 -19.18 -1.93
CA VAL A 196 4.67 -18.09 -1.35
C VAL A 196 3.88 -17.36 -0.26
N ILE A 197 2.58 -17.16 -0.44
CA ILE A 197 1.70 -16.62 0.61
C ILE A 197 1.76 -17.49 1.87
N ASP A 198 1.66 -18.81 1.72
CA ASP A 198 1.75 -19.73 2.85
C ASP A 198 3.12 -19.66 3.53
N ALA A 199 4.21 -19.61 2.76
CA ALA A 199 5.56 -19.46 3.33
C ALA A 199 5.72 -18.14 4.12
N VAL A 200 5.17 -17.03 3.63
CA VAL A 200 5.18 -15.74 4.33
C VAL A 200 4.35 -15.79 5.60
N ARG A 201 3.18 -16.44 5.58
CA ARG A 201 2.36 -16.65 6.78
C ARG A 201 3.08 -17.49 7.83
N ASP A 202 3.69 -18.60 7.41
CA ASP A 202 4.43 -19.51 8.28
C ASP A 202 5.68 -18.85 8.89
N ALA A 203 6.27 -17.87 8.21
CA ALA A 203 7.37 -17.06 8.73
C ALA A 203 6.94 -16.01 9.78
N GLY A 204 5.65 -15.94 10.11
CA GLY A 204 5.11 -15.13 11.21
C GLY A 204 4.66 -13.72 10.83
N PHE A 205 4.63 -13.36 9.53
CA PHE A 205 4.07 -12.08 9.09
C PHE A 205 2.55 -12.07 9.23
N ILE A 206 1.95 -10.91 9.55
CA ILE A 206 0.50 -10.78 9.74
C ILE A 206 -0.21 -10.24 8.50
N ALA A 207 0.53 -9.57 7.63
CA ALA A 207 0.04 -9.02 6.36
C ALA A 207 1.19 -8.86 5.36
N ALA A 208 0.84 -8.94 4.08
CA ALA A 208 1.78 -8.80 2.99
C ALA A 208 1.22 -7.98 1.82
N PHE A 209 2.11 -7.29 1.11
CA PHE A 209 1.73 -6.28 0.11
C PHE A 209 2.27 -6.62 -1.28
N GLY A 210 1.36 -6.59 -2.26
CA GLY A 210 1.68 -6.68 -3.68
C GLY A 210 2.01 -5.32 -4.31
N GLN A 211 2.03 -5.27 -5.64
CA GLN A 211 2.19 -4.04 -6.44
C GLN A 211 1.06 -3.83 -7.47
N HIS A 212 -0.06 -4.53 -7.28
CA HIS A 212 -1.27 -4.31 -8.05
C HIS A 212 -2.07 -3.14 -7.46
N SER A 213 -2.67 -2.33 -8.33
CA SER A 213 -3.42 -1.14 -7.92
C SER A 213 -4.77 -1.54 -7.34
N GLY A 214 -5.16 -0.95 -6.22
CA GLY A 214 -6.39 -1.29 -5.51
C GLY A 214 -6.43 -0.62 -4.14
N ILE A 215 -7.50 -0.89 -3.40
CA ILE A 215 -7.74 -0.29 -2.08
C ILE A 215 -7.70 -1.40 -1.04
N ALA A 216 -6.87 -1.24 0.00
CA ALA A 216 -6.80 -2.19 1.10
C ALA A 216 -8.06 -2.08 1.95
N HIS A 217 -8.57 -3.21 2.45
CA HIS A 217 -9.85 -3.28 3.15
C HIS A 217 -9.90 -4.42 4.17
N GLY A 218 -10.85 -4.38 5.11
CA GLY A 218 -10.87 -5.26 6.28
C GLY A 218 -11.50 -6.65 6.13
N TYR A 219 -11.96 -7.07 4.94
CA TYR A 219 -12.73 -8.31 4.80
C TYR A 219 -11.93 -9.56 4.36
N ASP A 220 -10.87 -9.40 3.56
CA ASP A 220 -9.99 -10.50 3.13
C ASP A 220 -8.65 -9.97 2.59
N GLY A 221 -7.82 -10.88 2.06
CA GLY A 221 -6.66 -10.50 1.24
C GLY A 221 -5.49 -9.87 2.01
N PHE A 222 -5.37 -10.09 3.32
CA PHE A 222 -4.29 -9.49 4.13
C PHE A 222 -2.88 -9.87 3.68
N PHE A 223 -2.70 -10.97 2.96
CA PHE A 223 -1.41 -11.35 2.36
C PHE A 223 -1.28 -10.96 0.89
N GLU A 224 -2.20 -10.17 0.37
CA GLU A 224 -2.25 -9.70 -1.01
C GLU A 224 -2.66 -8.21 -1.06
N LEU A 225 -2.32 -7.43 -0.04
CA LEU A 225 -2.80 -6.06 0.07
C LEU A 225 -2.30 -5.20 -1.11
N PRO A 226 -3.18 -4.45 -1.78
CA PRO A 226 -2.83 -3.66 -2.96
C PRO A 226 -2.06 -2.39 -2.60
N ARG A 227 -1.27 -1.90 -3.55
CA ARG A 227 -0.55 -0.63 -3.43
C ARG A 227 -0.53 0.14 -4.75
N PHE A 228 -0.60 1.46 -4.68
CA PHE A 228 -0.39 2.32 -5.83
C PHE A 228 1.08 2.71 -5.94
N ALA A 229 1.75 2.21 -6.99
CA ALA A 229 3.10 2.59 -7.33
C ALA A 229 3.16 4.07 -7.77
N MET A 230 4.02 4.84 -7.10
CA MET A 230 4.31 6.23 -7.42
C MET A 230 5.76 6.33 -7.90
N ASN A 231 5.93 6.61 -9.20
CA ASN A 231 7.21 6.83 -9.85
C ASN A 231 7.10 8.01 -10.83
N GLU A 232 8.10 8.30 -11.65
CA GLU A 232 8.07 9.49 -12.51
C GLU A 232 6.89 9.49 -13.46
N GLN A 233 6.51 8.32 -13.99
CA GLN A 233 5.39 8.16 -14.90
C GLN A 233 4.03 8.25 -14.19
N TYR A 234 3.94 7.74 -12.96
CA TYR A 234 2.67 7.60 -12.23
C TYR A 234 2.53 8.51 -11.01
N GLY A 235 3.47 9.44 -10.82
CA GLY A 235 3.55 10.36 -9.69
C GLY A 235 3.00 11.75 -9.98
N SER A 236 2.16 11.95 -10.99
CA SER A 236 1.49 13.23 -11.17
C SER A 236 0.47 13.48 -10.05
N ARG A 237 0.19 14.76 -9.76
CA ARG A 237 -0.84 15.16 -8.80
C ARG A 237 -2.20 14.55 -9.12
N ASP A 238 -2.66 14.65 -10.37
CA ASP A 238 -3.95 14.08 -10.79
C ASP A 238 -4.02 12.56 -10.57
N ARG A 239 -2.90 11.86 -10.80
CA ARG A 239 -2.85 10.41 -10.59
C ARG A 239 -2.90 10.06 -9.11
N LEU A 240 -2.20 10.82 -8.27
CA LEU A 240 -2.29 10.70 -6.82
C LEU A 240 -3.73 10.91 -6.36
N GLU A 241 -4.34 12.06 -6.67
CA GLU A 241 -5.70 12.42 -6.27
C GLU A 241 -6.73 11.38 -6.75
N LEU A 242 -6.57 10.82 -7.96
CA LEU A 242 -7.40 9.70 -8.42
C LEU A 242 -7.24 8.46 -7.54
N ALA A 243 -6.02 8.13 -7.11
CA ALA A 243 -5.74 6.94 -6.31
C ALA A 243 -6.22 7.07 -4.86
N ILE A 244 -5.88 8.18 -4.18
CA ILE A 244 -6.22 8.39 -2.75
C ILE A 244 -7.71 8.63 -2.51
N ASN A 245 -8.49 8.83 -3.57
CA ASN A 245 -9.95 8.89 -3.54
C ASN A 245 -10.62 7.59 -3.97
N GLY A 246 -9.86 6.51 -4.14
CA GLY A 246 -10.39 5.21 -4.49
C GLY A 246 -11.25 4.60 -3.37
N LEU A 247 -12.14 3.68 -3.77
CA LEU A 247 -12.96 2.85 -2.89
C LEU A 247 -12.67 1.37 -3.20
N PRO A 248 -12.87 0.45 -2.24
CA PRO A 248 -12.75 -0.97 -2.55
C PRO A 248 -13.84 -1.37 -3.56
N LEU A 249 -13.43 -2.12 -4.58
CA LEU A 249 -14.34 -2.93 -5.39
C LEU A 249 -14.36 -4.32 -4.76
N LYS A 250 -15.42 -4.61 -4.01
CA LYS A 250 -15.53 -5.83 -3.20
C LYS A 250 -15.85 -7.03 -4.07
N VAL A 251 -14.96 -8.01 -4.08
CA VAL A 251 -15.02 -9.19 -4.93
C VAL A 251 -14.70 -10.47 -4.15
N ASP A 252 -15.25 -11.58 -4.58
CA ASP A 252 -14.97 -12.93 -4.07
C ASP A 252 -14.88 -13.95 -5.22
N GLN A 253 -14.63 -15.22 -4.89
CA GLN A 253 -14.59 -16.34 -5.84
C GLN A 253 -13.71 -16.07 -7.08
N ILE A 254 -12.53 -15.49 -6.86
CA ILE A 254 -11.65 -15.06 -7.94
C ILE A 254 -11.06 -16.29 -8.65
N VAL A 255 -11.03 -16.27 -9.99
CA VAL A 255 -10.47 -17.33 -10.83
C VAL A 255 -9.53 -16.71 -11.88
N PRO A 256 -8.31 -17.22 -12.09
CA PRO A 256 -7.64 -18.18 -11.21
C PRO A 256 -7.33 -17.55 -9.85
N GLU A 257 -7.22 -18.38 -8.82
CA GLU A 257 -6.85 -17.94 -7.46
C GLU A 257 -5.35 -17.66 -7.36
N ASP A 258 -4.51 -18.51 -7.95
CA ASP A 258 -3.09 -18.19 -8.11
C ASP A 258 -2.89 -17.18 -9.24
N VAL A 259 -1.95 -16.26 -9.04
CA VAL A 259 -1.56 -15.27 -10.04
C VAL A 259 -0.47 -15.78 -10.97
N VAL A 260 0.24 -16.86 -10.60
CA VAL A 260 1.11 -17.61 -11.52
C VAL A 260 0.24 -18.42 -12.47
N LEU A 261 0.34 -18.13 -13.76
CA LEU A 261 -0.55 -18.70 -14.76
C LEU A 261 -0.06 -20.05 -15.27
N THR A 262 -0.90 -21.07 -15.11
CA THR A 262 -0.75 -22.36 -15.81
C THR A 262 -1.34 -22.32 -17.22
N ASP A 263 -2.37 -21.51 -17.42
CA ASP A 263 -3.07 -21.32 -18.69
C ASP A 263 -3.04 -19.84 -19.10
N ASN A 264 -2.63 -19.58 -20.33
CA ASN A 264 -2.48 -18.22 -20.85
C ASN A 264 -3.06 -18.09 -22.28
N PRO A 265 -4.17 -17.34 -22.49
CA PRO A 265 -4.82 -16.45 -21.53
C PRO A 265 -5.57 -17.17 -20.40
N PRO A 266 -5.63 -16.58 -19.20
CA PRO A 266 -6.39 -17.17 -18.10
C PRO A 266 -7.89 -17.02 -18.31
N ALA A 267 -8.66 -17.99 -17.80
CA ALA A 267 -10.10 -17.84 -17.59
C ALA A 267 -10.35 -16.91 -16.40
N TYR A 268 -10.20 -15.59 -16.62
CA TYR A 268 -10.24 -14.59 -15.55
C TYR A 268 -11.68 -14.19 -15.20
N GLY A 269 -12.02 -14.24 -13.92
CA GLY A 269 -13.30 -13.74 -13.41
C GLY A 269 -13.34 -13.65 -11.89
N PHE A 270 -14.35 -12.96 -11.38
CA PHE A 270 -14.64 -12.81 -9.95
C PHE A 270 -16.12 -12.54 -9.75
N THR A 271 -16.61 -12.75 -8.54
CA THR A 271 -17.99 -12.46 -8.16
C THR A 271 -18.02 -11.14 -7.37
N LEU A 272 -18.97 -10.26 -7.68
CA LEU A 272 -19.14 -8.98 -7.00
C LEU A 272 -19.95 -9.18 -5.71
N SER A 273 -19.54 -8.52 -4.62
CA SER A 273 -20.32 -8.52 -3.37
C SER A 273 -21.71 -7.88 -3.57
N ALA A 274 -22.64 -8.18 -2.66
CA ALA A 274 -24.04 -7.77 -2.79
C ALA A 274 -24.24 -6.25 -2.89
N ASP A 275 -23.42 -5.47 -2.20
CA ASP A 275 -23.42 -4.00 -2.16
C ASP A 275 -22.77 -3.34 -3.40
N MET A 276 -22.23 -4.13 -4.33
CA MET A 276 -21.71 -3.68 -5.62
C MET A 276 -22.84 -3.68 -6.66
N ASP A 277 -23.77 -2.74 -6.57
CA ASP A 277 -25.05 -2.68 -7.33
C ASP A 277 -24.95 -2.06 -8.73
N GLN A 278 -23.77 -1.58 -9.12
CA GLN A 278 -23.50 -1.00 -10.44
C GLN A 278 -22.77 -1.96 -11.38
N GLU A 279 -23.02 -3.27 -11.29
CA GLU A 279 -22.26 -4.29 -12.04
C GLU A 279 -22.17 -4.03 -13.56
N ARG A 280 -23.20 -3.42 -14.17
CA ARG A 280 -23.21 -3.06 -15.61
C ARG A 280 -22.22 -1.94 -15.98
N GLN A 281 -21.74 -1.20 -14.98
CA GLN A 281 -20.76 -0.13 -15.12
C GLN A 281 -19.33 -0.59 -14.81
N LEU A 282 -19.12 -1.86 -14.46
CA LEU A 282 -17.80 -2.44 -14.32
C LEU A 282 -17.02 -2.31 -15.63
N ARG A 283 -15.79 -1.81 -15.56
CA ARG A 283 -14.86 -1.71 -16.69
C ARG A 283 -13.53 -2.30 -16.29
N CYS A 284 -12.99 -3.19 -17.12
CA CYS A 284 -11.68 -3.78 -16.88
C CYS A 284 -10.71 -3.39 -17.99
N PHE A 285 -9.44 -3.22 -17.63
CA PHE A 285 -8.38 -2.76 -18.52
C PHE A 285 -7.12 -3.60 -18.29
N ASN A 286 -6.42 -3.89 -19.39
CA ASN A 286 -5.08 -4.46 -19.37
C ASN A 286 -4.09 -3.48 -20.01
N SER A 287 -2.85 -3.45 -19.53
CA SER A 287 -1.82 -2.52 -20.01
C SER A 287 -1.49 -2.66 -21.50
N ASN A 288 -1.65 -3.87 -22.07
CA ASN A 288 -1.34 -4.14 -23.48
C ASN A 288 -2.59 -4.05 -24.36
N TYR A 289 -3.73 -4.56 -23.88
CA TYR A 289 -4.97 -4.63 -24.67
C TYR A 289 -5.91 -3.44 -24.49
N GLY A 290 -5.64 -2.55 -23.53
CA GLY A 290 -6.55 -1.46 -23.18
C GLY A 290 -7.84 -2.01 -22.55
N LYS A 291 -8.99 -1.49 -22.97
CA LYS A 291 -10.30 -1.92 -22.43
C LYS A 291 -10.60 -3.37 -22.82
N LEU A 292 -10.99 -4.17 -21.84
CA LEU A 292 -11.36 -5.57 -22.00
C LEU A 292 -12.87 -5.76 -22.08
N ASP A 293 -13.29 -6.87 -22.68
CA ASP A 293 -14.67 -7.31 -22.70
C ASP A 293 -15.03 -7.95 -21.34
N VAL A 294 -16.13 -7.51 -20.75
CA VAL A 294 -16.63 -7.98 -19.45
C VAL A 294 -18.05 -8.51 -19.64
N ALA A 295 -18.24 -9.81 -19.40
CA ALA A 295 -19.55 -10.43 -19.35
C ALA A 295 -20.05 -10.48 -17.89
N ILE A 296 -21.27 -10.03 -17.66
CA ILE A 296 -21.90 -10.02 -16.34
C ILE A 296 -23.04 -11.05 -16.31
N LEU A 297 -22.92 -12.05 -15.43
CA LEU A 297 -23.90 -13.12 -15.20
C LEU A 297 -24.38 -13.04 -13.74
N GLY A 298 -25.47 -12.30 -13.52
CA GLY A 298 -25.86 -11.91 -12.15
C GLY A 298 -24.79 -11.00 -11.54
N LYS A 299 -24.10 -11.46 -10.50
CA LYS A 299 -22.95 -10.77 -9.88
C LYS A 299 -21.59 -11.28 -10.36
N ARG A 300 -21.56 -12.36 -11.15
CA ARG A 300 -20.32 -12.90 -11.71
C ARG A 300 -19.83 -12.01 -12.86
N ALA A 301 -18.60 -11.53 -12.77
CA ALA A 301 -17.89 -10.88 -13.85
C ALA A 301 -16.89 -11.86 -14.48
N GLU A 302 -16.99 -12.05 -15.79
CA GLU A 302 -16.03 -12.81 -16.59
C GLU A 302 -15.31 -11.87 -17.55
N ILE A 303 -13.98 -11.81 -17.44
CA ILE A 303 -13.14 -10.87 -18.16
C ILE A 303 -12.47 -11.63 -19.30
N ARG A 304 -12.82 -11.29 -20.54
CA ARG A 304 -12.30 -11.96 -21.73
C ARG A 304 -11.01 -11.30 -22.19
N MET A 305 -9.93 -12.07 -22.20
CA MET A 305 -8.66 -11.63 -22.77
C MET A 305 -8.67 -11.84 -24.30
N PRO A 306 -8.30 -10.83 -25.09
CA PRO A 306 -8.20 -10.98 -26.56
C PRO A 306 -7.13 -11.98 -27.01
N GLY A 307 -6.13 -12.24 -26.16
CA GLY A 307 -5.04 -13.17 -26.41
C GLY A 307 -4.18 -13.38 -25.15
N PRO A 308 -3.09 -14.15 -25.26
CA PRO A 308 -2.19 -14.42 -24.15
C PRO A 308 -1.62 -13.14 -23.54
N LEU A 309 -1.63 -13.08 -22.22
CA LEU A 309 -0.91 -12.06 -21.46
C LEU A 309 0.60 -12.21 -21.70
N SER A 310 1.31 -11.08 -21.76
CA SER A 310 2.73 -11.04 -22.08
C SER A 310 3.52 -10.15 -21.13
N GLY A 311 4.84 -10.37 -21.10
CA GLY A 311 5.75 -9.68 -20.20
C GLY A 311 5.84 -10.34 -18.82
N PRO A 312 6.77 -9.88 -17.97
CA PRO A 312 7.04 -10.53 -16.69
C PRO A 312 5.88 -10.39 -15.69
N ARG A 313 5.06 -9.34 -15.84
CA ARG A 313 3.94 -9.01 -14.97
C ARG A 313 2.83 -8.39 -15.83
N ALA A 314 1.67 -9.02 -15.86
CA ALA A 314 0.52 -8.55 -16.64
C ALA A 314 -0.59 -8.07 -15.71
N LYS A 315 -0.91 -6.77 -15.75
CA LYS A 315 -1.91 -6.17 -14.87
C LYS A 315 -3.29 -6.15 -15.51
N VAL A 316 -4.31 -6.45 -14.72
CA VAL A 316 -5.71 -6.23 -15.07
C VAL A 316 -6.33 -5.37 -13.97
N ASN A 317 -6.83 -4.19 -14.33
CA ASN A 317 -7.48 -3.27 -13.40
C ASN A 317 -8.95 -3.16 -13.75
N CYS A 318 -9.82 -3.43 -12.79
CA CYS A 318 -11.25 -3.29 -12.89
C CYS A 318 -11.73 -2.14 -12.02
N THR A 319 -12.53 -1.25 -12.60
CA THR A 319 -13.10 -0.10 -11.90
C THR A 319 -14.61 -0.03 -12.07
N MET A 320 -15.27 0.55 -11.07
CA MET A 320 -16.71 0.79 -11.08
C MET A 320 -16.99 2.14 -10.42
N PRO A 321 -17.95 2.95 -10.89
CA PRO A 321 -18.27 4.20 -10.22
C PRO A 321 -18.72 3.97 -8.78
N GLY A 322 -18.31 4.86 -7.90
CA GLY A 322 -18.71 4.93 -6.50
C GLY A 322 -19.51 6.21 -6.20
N PRO A 323 -19.95 6.39 -4.95
CA PRO A 323 -20.56 7.63 -4.49
C PRO A 323 -19.61 8.82 -4.64
N GLU A 324 -20.17 10.04 -4.68
CA GLU A 324 -19.41 11.30 -4.65
C GLU A 324 -18.35 11.43 -5.75
N GLY A 325 -18.56 10.78 -6.89
CA GLY A 325 -17.60 10.80 -8.01
C GLY A 325 -16.31 10.00 -7.76
N ARG A 326 -16.24 9.22 -6.67
CA ARG A 326 -15.13 8.31 -6.38
C ARG A 326 -15.22 7.06 -7.26
N TRP A 327 -14.11 6.34 -7.36
CA TRP A 327 -14.01 5.11 -8.14
C TRP A 327 -13.70 3.92 -7.26
N ARG A 328 -14.47 2.85 -7.42
CA ARG A 328 -14.13 1.54 -6.85
C ARG A 328 -13.06 0.88 -7.70
N TRP A 329 -12.08 0.24 -7.07
CA TRP A 329 -10.90 -0.29 -7.75
C TRP A 329 -10.53 -1.69 -7.25
N PHE A 330 -10.35 -2.62 -8.19
CA PHE A 330 -9.75 -3.93 -7.95
C PHE A 330 -8.72 -4.22 -9.05
N GLY A 331 -7.47 -4.47 -8.66
CA GLY A 331 -6.40 -4.81 -9.59
C GLY A 331 -5.86 -6.19 -9.31
N ARG A 332 -5.45 -6.89 -10.36
CA ARG A 332 -4.74 -8.16 -10.30
C ARG A 332 -3.45 -8.04 -11.11
N GLN A 333 -2.37 -8.65 -10.64
CA GLN A 333 -1.12 -8.77 -11.38
C GLN A 333 -0.85 -10.25 -11.61
N PHE A 334 -1.04 -10.71 -12.85
CA PHE A 334 -0.70 -12.06 -13.27
C PHE A 334 0.78 -12.19 -13.63
N LEU A 335 1.29 -13.41 -13.48
CA LEU A 335 2.64 -13.83 -13.86
C LEU A 335 2.50 -14.87 -14.98
N PRO A 336 2.53 -14.44 -16.25
CA PRO A 336 2.54 -15.35 -17.39
C PRO A 336 3.95 -15.97 -17.48
N GLU A 337 4.05 -17.30 -17.40
CA GLU A 337 5.32 -18.02 -17.61
C GLU A 337 5.76 -18.04 -19.08
#